data_AF-A0A8E0ILG1-F1
#
_entry.id   AF-A0A8E0ILG1-F1
#
_cell.length_a   1.000
_cell.length_b   1.000
_cell.length_c   1.000
_cell.angle_alpha   90.00
_cell.angle_beta   90.00
_cell.angle_gamma   90.00
#
_symmetry.space_group_name_H-M   'P 1'
#
loop_
_entity.id
_entity.type
_entity.pdbx_description
1 polymer ?
#
loop_
_entity_poly.entity_id
_entity_poly.type
_entity_poly.pdbx_seq_one_letter_code
_entity_poly.pdbx_strand_id
1 'polypeptide(L)'
;MSSYVVSQEDVKNFLNLPSMNDQEGISFAYATDPDALAKLIPAPLKLVAPVVCGYVVHMGKPSFGGPYLEQTLFALVSYKDKMMGSYPLTLLLHGPGAEAGLV
;
A
#
# COMPACT_ATOMS: atom_id res chain seq x y z
N MET A 1 -26.56 10.29 -4.48
CA MET A 1 -26.20 8.86 -4.34
C MET A 1 -25.56 8.45 -5.66
N SER A 2 -24.25 8.26 -5.67
CA SER A 2 -23.55 7.70 -6.83
C SER A 2 -23.97 6.22 -6.93
N SER A 3 -24.50 5.82 -8.07
CA SER A 3 -24.82 4.41 -8.35
C SER A 3 -23.51 3.63 -8.54
N TYR A 4 -23.33 2.51 -7.85
CA TYR A 4 -22.22 1.56 -8.06
C TYR A 4 -22.42 0.67 -9.29
N VAL A 5 -23.44 0.93 -10.10
CA VAL A 5 -23.69 0.18 -11.33
C VAL A 5 -22.81 0.75 -12.44
N VAL A 6 -21.75 0.00 -12.76
CA VAL A 6 -20.86 0.25 -13.90
C VAL A 6 -21.18 -0.72 -15.05
N SER A 7 -20.73 -0.40 -16.26
CA SER A 7 -20.96 -1.29 -17.40
C SER A 7 -20.12 -2.58 -17.26
N GLN A 8 -20.58 -3.68 -17.85
CA GLN A 8 -19.81 -4.93 -17.87
C GLN A 8 -18.48 -4.80 -18.63
N GLU A 9 -18.37 -3.82 -19.52
CA GLU A 9 -17.11 -3.48 -20.20
C GLU A 9 -16.13 -2.83 -19.22
N ASP A 10 -16.59 -1.89 -18.40
CA ASP A 10 -15.78 -1.21 -17.39
C ASP A 10 -15.32 -2.19 -16.29
N VAL A 11 -16.17 -3.15 -15.90
CA VAL A 11 -15.80 -4.20 -14.93
C VAL A 11 -14.64 -5.06 -15.43
N LYS A 12 -14.63 -5.44 -16.72
CA LYS A 12 -13.54 -6.25 -17.30
C LYS A 12 -12.20 -5.52 -17.26
N ASN A 13 -12.23 -4.19 -17.28
CA ASN A 13 -11.06 -3.34 -17.27
C ASN A 13 -10.70 -2.82 -15.87
N PHE A 14 -11.54 -3.06 -14.86
CA PHE A 14 -11.29 -2.61 -13.50
C PHE A 14 -10.02 -3.25 -12.94
N LEU A 15 -9.06 -2.42 -12.52
CA LEU A 15 -7.72 -2.83 -12.07
C LEU A 15 -6.96 -3.71 -13.07
N ASN A 16 -7.27 -3.59 -14.37
CA ASN A 16 -6.42 -4.15 -15.40
C ASN A 16 -5.21 -3.22 -15.57
N LEU A 17 -4.03 -3.65 -15.12
CA LEU A 17 -2.78 -2.87 -15.11
C LEU A 17 -2.93 -1.51 -14.37
N PRO A 18 -3.23 -1.53 -13.06
CA PRO A 18 -3.38 -0.30 -12.30
C PRO A 18 -2.03 0.42 -12.22
N SER A 19 -2.06 1.75 -12.32
CA SER A 19 -0.86 2.58 -12.17
C SER A 19 -1.11 3.71 -11.21
N MET A 20 -0.13 3.93 -10.34
CA MET A 20 -0.08 4.99 -9.34
C MET A 20 0.75 6.15 -9.89
N ASN A 21 0.19 6.91 -10.84
CA ASN A 21 0.91 7.99 -11.50
C ASN A 21 0.87 9.29 -10.68
N ASP A 22 1.86 10.15 -10.93
CA ASP A 22 2.02 11.45 -10.29
C ASP A 22 2.00 11.36 -8.76
N GLN A 23 2.72 10.37 -8.22
CA GLN A 23 2.91 10.19 -6.80
C GLN A 23 3.96 11.18 -6.29
N GLU A 24 3.56 12.04 -5.35
CA GLU A 24 4.43 13.05 -4.75
C GLU A 24 4.37 12.98 -3.23
N GLY A 25 5.52 13.05 -2.56
CA GLY A 25 5.55 13.07 -1.11
C GLY A 25 6.90 12.67 -0.53
N ILE A 26 6.86 12.12 0.69
CA ILE A 26 8.04 11.81 1.48
C ILE A 26 8.05 10.31 1.78
N SER A 27 9.17 9.66 1.50
CA SER A 27 9.48 8.32 1.99
C SER A 27 10.46 8.41 3.15
N PHE A 28 10.33 7.50 4.10
CA PHE A 28 11.17 7.47 5.29
C PHE A 28 11.39 6.03 5.78
N ALA A 29 12.42 5.87 6.61
CA ALA A 29 12.70 4.64 7.32
C ALA A 29 13.31 4.96 8.68
N TYR A 30 12.99 4.16 9.70
CA TYR A 30 13.56 4.32 11.04
C TYR A 30 13.77 2.96 11.72
N ALA A 31 14.81 2.88 12.54
CA ALA A 31 15.08 1.70 13.36
C ALA A 31 14.06 1.59 14.51
N THR A 32 13.72 0.36 14.90
CA THR A 32 12.76 0.09 15.99
C THR A 32 13.20 -1.12 16.82
N ASP A 33 12.44 -1.44 17.87
CA ASP A 33 12.61 -2.65 18.67
C ASP A 33 12.41 -3.91 17.81
N PRO A 34 13.43 -4.80 17.71
CA PRO A 34 13.35 -5.98 16.86
C PRO A 34 12.25 -6.97 17.26
N ASP A 35 12.05 -7.17 18.57
CA ASP A 35 11.11 -8.16 19.09
C ASP A 35 9.67 -7.68 18.94
N ALA A 36 9.42 -6.37 19.10
CA ALA A 36 8.13 -5.76 18.86
C ALA A 36 7.74 -5.86 17.38
N LEU A 37 8.66 -5.54 16.47
CA LEU A 37 8.38 -5.61 15.03
C LEU A 37 8.16 -7.05 14.58
N ALA A 38 8.98 -8.00 15.03
CA ALA A 38 8.86 -9.41 14.67
C ALA A 38 7.50 -10.02 15.06
N LYS A 39 6.90 -9.59 16.18
CA LYS A 39 5.57 -10.05 16.62
C LYS A 39 4.43 -9.64 15.68
N LEU A 40 4.61 -8.57 14.90
CA LEU A 40 3.61 -8.10 13.93
C LEU A 40 3.69 -8.85 12.60
N ILE A 41 4.76 -9.61 12.37
CA ILE A 41 4.98 -10.32 11.11
C ILE A 41 4.37 -11.72 11.18
N PRO A 42 3.37 -12.03 10.35
CA PRO A 42 2.73 -13.34 10.38
C PRO A 42 3.62 -14.42 9.76
N ALA A 43 3.61 -15.62 10.33
CA ALA A 43 4.20 -16.78 9.68
C ALA A 43 3.51 -17.04 8.33
N PRO A 44 4.23 -17.48 7.28
CA PRO A 44 5.65 -17.89 7.27
C PRO A 44 6.61 -16.78 6.79
N LEU A 45 6.23 -15.50 6.91
CA LEU A 45 7.12 -14.38 6.59
C LEU A 45 8.21 -14.25 7.66
N LYS A 46 9.39 -13.83 7.24
CA LYS A 46 10.53 -13.57 8.13
C LYS A 46 10.93 -12.10 8.02
N LEU A 47 11.08 -11.42 9.15
CA LEU A 47 11.59 -10.05 9.20
C LEU A 47 13.04 -9.99 8.69
N VAL A 48 13.35 -9.04 7.82
CA VAL A 48 14.69 -8.88 7.21
C VAL A 48 15.58 -7.96 8.04
N ALA A 49 15.01 -6.90 8.62
CA ALA A 49 15.73 -5.95 9.45
C ALA A 49 14.77 -5.31 10.47
N PRO A 50 15.26 -4.83 11.63
CA PRO A 50 14.46 -4.12 12.63
C PRO A 50 14.20 -2.66 12.21
N VAL A 51 13.64 -2.48 11.02
CA VAL A 51 13.37 -1.17 10.39
C VAL A 51 11.93 -1.13 9.93
N VAL A 52 11.24 -0.05 10.28
CA VAL A 52 9.95 0.30 9.69
C VAL A 52 10.22 1.30 8.58
N CYS A 53 9.71 0.99 7.39
CA CYS A 53 9.69 1.88 6.24
C CYS A 53 8.29 2.45 6.09
N GLY A 54 8.17 3.58 5.42
CA GLY A 54 6.87 4.16 5.13
C GLY A 54 6.95 5.31 4.17
N TYR A 55 5.78 5.79 3.78
CA TYR A 55 5.63 7.02 3.04
C TYR A 55 4.34 7.73 3.41
N VAL A 56 4.33 9.02 3.14
CA VAL A 56 3.13 9.86 3.08
C VAL A 56 3.16 10.54 1.72
N VAL A 57 2.17 10.27 0.88
CA VAL A 57 2.12 10.76 -0.49
C VAL A 57 0.75 11.27 -0.87
N HIS A 58 0.75 12.16 -1.84
CA HIS A 58 -0.40 12.48 -2.67
C HIS A 58 -0.31 11.67 -3.95
N MET A 59 -1.34 10.85 -4.20
CA MET A 59 -1.53 10.10 -5.43
C MET A 59 -2.34 10.96 -6.40
N GLY A 60 -1.66 11.61 -7.34
CA GLY A 60 -2.27 12.62 -8.19
C GLY A 60 -3.17 12.07 -9.31
N LYS A 61 -2.73 11.00 -9.99
CA LYS A 61 -3.44 10.45 -11.16
C LYS A 61 -3.46 8.91 -11.18
N PRO A 62 -4.03 8.25 -10.17
CA PRO A 62 -4.20 6.81 -10.22
C PRO A 62 -5.15 6.42 -11.37
N SER A 63 -4.87 5.31 -12.06
CA SER A 63 -5.72 4.86 -13.18
C SER A 63 -7.05 4.22 -12.76
N PHE A 64 -7.24 4.00 -11.47
CA PHE A 64 -8.33 3.22 -10.88
C PHE A 64 -9.27 4.03 -9.99
N GLY A 65 -9.05 5.34 -9.85
CA GLY A 65 -9.84 6.19 -8.99
C GLY A 65 -9.51 7.67 -9.14
N GLY A 66 -10.11 8.50 -8.29
CA GLY A 66 -9.72 9.91 -8.15
C GLY A 66 -8.39 10.07 -7.40
N PRO A 67 -7.84 11.30 -7.33
CA PRO A 67 -6.69 11.58 -6.49
C PRO A 67 -6.99 11.34 -5.01
N TYR A 68 -5.97 10.92 -4.26
CA TYR A 68 -6.09 10.67 -2.82
C TYR A 68 -4.74 10.84 -2.11
N LEU A 69 -4.79 11.00 -0.79
CA LEU A 69 -3.63 10.94 0.09
C LEU A 69 -3.48 9.52 0.61
N GLU A 70 -2.25 9.03 0.64
CA GLU A 70 -1.90 7.70 1.12
C GLU A 70 -0.76 7.77 2.12
N GLN A 71 -0.93 7.08 3.24
CA GLN A 71 0.14 6.82 4.19
C GLN A 71 0.21 5.31 4.45
N THR A 72 1.42 4.76 4.38
CA THR A 72 1.68 3.38 4.79
C THR A 72 2.91 3.26 5.69
N LEU A 73 2.86 2.30 6.61
CA LEU A 73 4.02 1.75 7.29
C LEU A 73 4.14 0.29 6.88
N PHE A 74 5.34 -0.16 6.57
CA PHE A 74 5.61 -1.54 6.22
C PHE A 74 6.95 -2.02 6.77
N ALA A 75 7.03 -3.31 7.02
CA ALA A 75 8.27 -3.99 7.36
C ALA A 75 8.84 -4.68 6.12
N LEU A 76 10.17 -4.74 6.02
CA LEU A 76 10.83 -5.55 5.00
C LEU A 76 10.84 -7.01 5.45
N VAL A 77 10.30 -7.89 4.62
CA VAL A 77 10.13 -9.31 4.92
C VAL A 77 10.65 -10.18 3.78
N SER A 78 10.95 -11.44 4.08
CA SER A 78 11.18 -12.48 3.09
C SER A 78 10.15 -13.61 3.25
N TYR A 79 9.86 -14.32 2.16
CA TYR A 79 8.97 -15.47 2.16
C TYR A 79 9.73 -16.68 1.61
N LYS A 80 9.91 -17.73 2.43
CA LYS A 80 10.58 -18.98 2.02
C LYS A 80 11.93 -18.73 1.33
N ASP A 81 12.72 -17.82 1.91
CA ASP A 81 14.05 -17.44 1.45
C ASP A 81 14.08 -16.90 -0.01
N LYS A 82 12.93 -16.42 -0.49
CA LYS A 82 12.80 -15.68 -1.75
C LYS A 82 13.10 -14.20 -1.57
N MET A 83 13.09 -13.49 -2.70
CA MET A 83 13.32 -12.04 -2.79
C MET A 83 12.53 -11.27 -1.72
N MET A 84 13.22 -10.26 -1.16
CA MET A 84 12.66 -9.34 -0.19
C MET A 84 11.44 -8.61 -0.74
N GLY A 85 10.40 -8.51 0.09
CA GLY A 85 9.20 -7.72 -0.18
C GLY A 85 8.84 -6.85 1.03
N SER A 86 7.70 -6.17 0.93
CA SER A 86 7.14 -5.33 1.98
C SER A 86 5.87 -5.96 2.57
N TYR A 87 5.78 -6.03 3.90
CA TYR A 87 4.56 -6.36 4.61
C TYR A 87 3.93 -5.09 5.17
N PRO A 88 2.79 -4.61 4.64
CA PRO A 88 2.12 -3.42 5.15
C PRO A 88 1.56 -3.69 6.55
N LEU A 89 1.94 -2.84 7.51
CA LEU A 89 1.44 -2.83 8.88
C LEU A 89 0.21 -1.92 9.00
N THR A 90 0.19 -0.83 8.25
CA THR A 90 -0.91 0.13 8.21
C THR A 90 -1.08 0.68 6.80
N LEU A 91 -2.33 0.97 6.45
CA LEU A 91 -2.70 1.74 5.26
C LEU A 91 -3.77 2.75 5.68
N LEU A 92 -3.46 4.04 5.57
CA LEU A 92 -4.37 5.13 5.88
C LEU A 92 -4.60 5.96 4.61
N LEU A 93 -5.86 6.14 4.24
CA LEU A 93 -6.26 6.80 3.00
C LEU A 93 -7.20 7.97 3.30
N HIS A 94 -7.07 9.05 2.53
CA HIS A 94 -7.96 10.20 2.62
C HIS A 94 -8.22 10.82 1.24
N GLY A 95 -9.44 11.32 1.04
CA GLY A 95 -9.83 12.03 -0.17
C GLY A 95 -10.80 11.25 -1.06
N PRO A 96 -11.22 11.84 -2.19
CA PRO A 96 -12.30 11.30 -3.02
C PRO A 96 -11.95 9.97 -3.70
N GLY A 97 -10.67 9.69 -3.96
CA GLY A 97 -10.19 8.42 -4.50
C GLY A 97 -9.88 7.34 -3.46
N ALA A 98 -10.01 7.63 -2.15
CA ALA A 98 -9.49 6.76 -1.09
C ALA A 98 -10.11 5.36 -1.08
N GLU A 99 -11.41 5.22 -1.35
CA GLU A 99 -12.09 3.92 -1.38
C GLU A 99 -11.49 2.99 -2.46
N ALA A 100 -11.11 3.57 -3.60
CA ALA A 100 -10.46 2.84 -4.70
C ALA A 100 -8.98 2.52 -4.43
N GLY A 101 -8.37 3.02 -3.35
CA GLY A 101 -7.02 2.67 -2.93
C GLY A 101 -6.96 1.52 -1.92
N LEU A 102 -8.11 1.00 -1.47
CA LEU A 102 -8.20 -0.14 -0.52
C LEU A 102 -8.08 -1.52 -1.19
N VAL A 103 -7.90 -1.57 -2.51
CA VAL A 103 -7.90 -2.79 -3.33
C VAL A 103 -6.57 -3.54 -3.34
#